data_AF-A0A3P1XPH3-F1
#
_entry.id   AF-A0A3P1XPH3-F1
#
_cell.length_a   1.000
_cell.length_b   1.000
_cell.length_c   1.000
_cell.angle_alpha   90.00
_cell.angle_beta   90.00
_cell.angle_gamma   90.00
#
_symmetry.space_group_name_H-M   'P 1'
#
loop_
_entity.id
_entity.type
_entity.pdbx_description
1 polymer ?
#
loop_
_entity_poly.entity_id
_entity_poly.type
_entity_poly.pdbx_seq_one_letter_code
_entity_poly.pdbx_strand_id
1 'polypeptide(L)'
;MSYLTCYYLSEAARLRARLTACAASVGIPDPESWVYVHRWKFAAMPGWAEKYDQDWAAHDGDPDYDPTVAISDDDILAAVTQVRGSDESAG
;
A
#
# COMPACT_ATOMS: atom_id res chain seq x y z
N MET A 1 14.22 -3.68 -1.95
CA MET A 1 13.50 -3.04 -0.83
C MET A 1 14.35 -1.98 -0.14
N SER A 2 13.99 -0.71 -0.31
CA SER A 2 14.58 0.45 0.38
C SER A 2 13.72 0.82 1.59
N TYR A 3 14.31 0.96 2.78
CA TYR A 3 13.57 1.38 3.99
C TYR A 3 12.99 2.79 3.85
N LEU A 4 13.66 3.66 3.09
CA LEU A 4 13.16 4.99 2.79
C LEU A 4 11.90 4.92 1.90
N THR A 5 11.91 4.04 0.89
CA THR A 5 10.74 3.81 0.04
C THR A 5 9.59 3.20 0.85
N CYS A 6 9.86 2.24 1.74
CA CYS A 6 8.83 1.72 2.64
C CYS A 6 8.26 2.81 3.57
N TYR A 7 9.07 3.74 4.05
CA TYR A 7 8.58 4.90 4.81
C TYR A 7 7.66 5.79 3.95
N TYR A 8 8.05 6.11 2.71
CA TYR A 8 7.17 6.90 1.84
C TYR A 8 5.86 6.21 1.50
N LEU A 9 5.90 4.90 1.22
CA LEU A 9 4.71 4.10 0.99
C LEU A 9 3.79 4.05 2.21
N SER A 10 4.33 3.96 3.43
CA SER A 10 3.51 3.89 4.65
C SER A 10 2.81 5.22 4.98
N GLU A 11 3.40 6.34 4.57
CA GLU A 11 2.85 7.68 4.79
C GLU A 11 2.08 8.25 3.57
N ALA A 12 2.06 7.53 2.43
CA ALA A 12 1.39 7.96 1.21
C ALA A 12 -0.14 8.02 1.36
N ALA A 13 -0.68 9.24 1.41
CA ALA A 13 -2.11 9.47 1.62
C ALA A 13 -3.00 8.85 0.52
N ARG A 14 -2.59 8.93 -0.75
CA ARG A 14 -3.35 8.37 -1.88
C ARG A 14 -3.40 6.85 -1.84
N LEU A 15 -2.27 6.20 -1.58
CA LEU A 15 -2.20 4.75 -1.41
C LEU A 15 -3.06 4.29 -0.23
N ARG A 16 -2.98 4.99 0.91
CA ARG A 16 -3.82 4.71 2.09
C ARG A 16 -5.31 4.81 1.77
N ALA A 17 -5.74 5.83 1.02
CA ALA A 17 -7.13 5.98 0.62
C ALA A 17 -7.60 4.82 -0.27
N ARG A 18 -6.77 4.38 -1.23
CA ARG A 18 -7.08 3.23 -2.11
C ARG A 18 -7.13 1.92 -1.32
N LEU A 19 -6.18 1.69 -0.41
CA LEU A 19 -6.19 0.55 0.50
C LEU A 19 -7.46 0.53 1.37
N THR A 20 -7.87 1.69 1.88
CA THR A 20 -9.07 1.83 2.71
C THR A 20 -10.33 1.49 1.91
N ALA A 21 -10.42 1.97 0.66
CA ALA A 21 -11.54 1.64 -0.23
C ALA A 21 -11.60 0.13 -0.54
N CYS A 22 -10.46 -0.52 -0.78
CA CYS A 22 -10.39 -1.96 -0.98
C CYS A 22 -10.75 -2.75 0.30
N ALA A 23 -10.23 -2.33 1.45
CA ALA A 23 -10.56 -2.94 2.74
C ALA A 23 -12.07 -2.88 3.02
N ALA A 24 -12.70 -1.72 2.75
CA ALA A 24 -14.14 -1.55 2.87
C ALA A 24 -14.92 -2.49 1.93
N SER A 25 -14.47 -2.64 0.68
CA SER A 25 -15.17 -3.46 -0.32
C SER A 25 -15.11 -4.96 -0.02
N VAL A 26 -14.07 -5.44 0.68
CA VAL A 26 -13.96 -6.84 1.13
C VAL A 26 -14.54 -7.09 2.54
N GLY A 27 -15.17 -6.07 3.14
CA GLY A 27 -15.92 -6.20 4.38
C GLY A 27 -15.11 -6.07 5.67
N ILE A 28 -13.96 -5.39 5.66
CA ILE A 28 -13.21 -5.09 6.88
C ILE A 28 -13.94 -4.02 7.70
N PRO A 29 -14.29 -4.29 8.98
CA PRO A 29 -14.86 -3.28 9.87
C PRO A 29 -13.83 -2.17 10.18
N ASP A 30 -14.28 -0.92 10.25
CA ASP A 30 -13.41 0.25 10.49
C ASP A 30 -12.14 0.26 9.60
N PRO A 31 -12.33 0.30 8.26
CA PRO A 31 -11.26 0.03 7.30
C PRO A 31 -10.11 1.05 7.37
N GLU A 32 -10.39 2.30 7.75
CA GLU A 32 -9.36 3.34 7.88
C GLU A 32 -8.40 3.02 9.02
N SER A 33 -8.93 2.71 10.20
CA SER A 33 -8.14 2.30 11.37
C SER A 33 -7.35 1.02 11.09
N TRP A 34 -8.00 0.02 10.49
CA TRP A 34 -7.34 -1.24 10.14
C TRP A 34 -6.18 -1.02 9.16
N VAL A 35 -6.37 -0.25 8.09
CA VAL A 35 -5.29 0.07 7.14
C VAL A 35 -4.17 0.84 7.83
N TYR A 36 -4.49 1.80 8.70
CA TYR A 36 -3.48 2.59 9.41
C TYR A 36 -2.61 1.74 10.33
N VAL A 37 -3.20 0.78 11.05
CA VAL A 37 -2.47 -0.20 11.88
C VAL A 37 -1.57 -1.10 11.01
N HIS A 38 -2.04 -1.44 9.81
CA HIS A 38 -1.34 -2.35 8.90
C HIS A 38 -0.40 -1.67 7.90
N ARG A 39 -0.28 -0.34 7.92
CA ARG A 39 0.45 0.44 6.90
C ARG A 39 1.88 -0.02 6.64
N TRP A 40 2.58 -0.46 7.67
CA TRP A 40 3.95 -0.97 7.55
C TRP A 40 4.02 -2.36 6.91
N LYS A 41 3.02 -3.23 7.16
CA LYS A 41 2.90 -4.52 6.47
C LYS A 41 2.63 -4.29 4.98
N PHE A 42 1.78 -3.33 4.62
CA PHE A 42 1.53 -2.95 3.22
C PHE A 42 2.77 -2.38 2.54
N ALA A 43 3.44 -1.42 3.17
CA ALA A 43 4.66 -0.83 2.62
C ALA A 43 5.81 -1.85 2.42
N ALA A 44 5.78 -2.97 3.14
CA ALA A 44 6.73 -4.08 3.01
C ALA A 44 6.27 -5.18 2.05
N MET A 45 5.18 -4.99 1.31
CA MET A 45 4.72 -5.98 0.33
C MET A 45 5.79 -6.21 -0.75
N PRO A 46 6.07 -7.48 -1.11
CA PRO A 46 7.07 -7.79 -2.12
C PRO A 46 6.81 -7.07 -3.45
N GLY A 47 7.83 -6.39 -3.99
CA GLY A 47 7.77 -5.72 -5.29
C GLY A 47 7.17 -4.31 -5.27
N TRP A 48 6.58 -3.84 -4.16
CA TRP A 48 6.00 -2.49 -4.11
C TRP A 48 7.05 -1.39 -4.14
N ALA A 49 8.15 -1.58 -3.39
CA ALA A 49 9.27 -0.64 -3.40
C ALA A 49 9.91 -0.55 -4.79
N GLU A 50 10.10 -1.69 -5.46
CA GLU A 50 10.66 -1.73 -6.81
C GLU A 50 9.76 -1.03 -7.83
N LYS A 51 8.43 -1.24 -7.77
CA LYS A 51 7.46 -0.52 -8.63
C LYS A 51 7.48 0.99 -8.38
N TYR A 52 7.47 1.40 -7.11
CA TYR A 52 7.55 2.81 -6.73
C TYR A 52 8.83 3.46 -7.28
N ASP A 53 10.00 2.85 -7.02
CA ASP A 53 11.29 3.42 -7.41
C ASP A 53 11.43 3.51 -8.95
N GLN A 54 10.93 2.49 -9.68
CA GLN A 54 10.92 2.49 -11.14
C GLN A 54 10.02 3.59 -11.73
N ASP A 55 8.82 3.75 -11.17
CA ASP A 55 7.86 4.74 -11.65
C ASP A 55 8.26 6.17 -11.31
N TRP A 56 8.85 6.37 -10.13
CA TRP A 56 9.47 7.64 -9.74
C TRP A 56 10.59 8.03 -10.70
N ALA A 57 11.50 7.10 -11.02
CA ALA A 57 12.60 7.37 -11.95
C ALA A 57 12.12 7.68 -13.39
N ALA A 58 10.98 7.14 -13.80
CA ALA A 58 10.38 7.42 -15.11
C ALA A 58 9.73 8.82 -15.20
N HIS A 59 9.44 9.44 -14.06
CA HIS A 59 8.80 10.75 -13.95
C HIS A 59 9.69 11.76 -13.20
N ASP A 60 11.01 11.54 -13.24
CA ASP A 60 11.99 12.40 -12.58
C ASP A 60 11.84 13.86 -13.05
N GLY A 61 11.66 14.77 -12.09
CA GLY A 61 11.47 16.20 -12.33
C GLY A 61 10.03 16.71 -12.24
N ASP A 62 9.02 15.85 -12.05
CA ASP A 62 7.66 16.26 -11.69
C ASP A 62 7.45 16.17 -10.16
N PRO A 63 7.48 17.31 -9.42
CA PRO A 63 7.33 17.31 -7.97
C PRO A 63 5.91 16.98 -7.49
N ASP A 64 4.91 17.06 -8.38
CA ASP A 64 3.51 16.78 -8.07
C ASP A 64 3.12 15.34 -8.43
N TYR A 65 4.04 14.58 -9.03
CA TYR A 65 3.80 13.19 -9.39
C TYR A 65 3.78 12.27 -8.16
N ASP A 66 2.74 11.45 -8.06
CA ASP A 66 2.59 10.45 -7.00
C ASP A 66 2.90 9.05 -7.56
N PRO A 67 4.11 8.50 -7.32
CA PRO A 67 4.52 7.20 -7.84
C PRO A 67 3.77 6.00 -7.23
N THR A 68 2.91 6.22 -6.23
CA THR A 68 2.05 5.15 -5.71
C THR A 68 0.99 4.69 -6.72
N VAL A 69 0.81 5.39 -7.83
CA VAL A 69 -0.03 4.93 -8.96
C VAL A 69 0.49 3.66 -9.62
N ALA A 70 1.80 3.37 -9.52
CA ALA A 70 2.39 2.13 -10.03
C ALA A 70 1.93 0.87 -9.26
N ILE A 71 1.42 1.05 -8.04
CA ILE A 71 0.79 -0.03 -7.28
C ILE A 71 -0.64 -0.14 -7.80
N SER A 72 -0.93 -1.22 -8.53
CA SER A 72 -2.22 -1.43 -9.19
C SER A 72 -3.32 -1.79 -8.20
N ASP A 73 -4.59 -1.75 -8.63
CA ASP A 73 -5.71 -2.20 -7.79
C ASP A 73 -5.65 -3.72 -7.51
N ASP A 74 -5.12 -4.52 -8.43
CA ASP A 74 -4.88 -5.94 -8.23
C ASP A 74 -3.81 -6.20 -7.14
N ASP A 75 -2.74 -5.39 -7.13
CA ASP A 75 -1.72 -5.44 -6.07
C ASP A 75 -2.33 -5.12 -4.70
N ILE A 76 -3.19 -4.10 -4.66
CA ILE A 76 -3.89 -3.68 -3.44
C ILE A 76 -4.83 -4.79 -2.97
N LEU A 77 -5.63 -5.37 -3.87
CA LEU A 77 -6.56 -6.45 -3.53
C LEU A 77 -5.82 -7.68 -2.99
N ALA A 78 -4.73 -8.08 -3.64
CA ALA A 78 -3.90 -9.18 -3.20
C ALA A 78 -3.30 -8.92 -1.80
N ALA A 79 -2.76 -7.71 -1.58
CA ALA A 79 -2.18 -7.32 -0.30
C ALA A 79 -3.22 -7.26 0.83
N VAL A 80 -4.38 -6.65 0.59
CA VAL A 80 -5.48 -6.59 1.59
C VAL A 80 -5.92 -7.99 1.98
N THR A 81 -6.08 -8.88 1.00
CA THR A 81 -6.48 -10.28 1.24
C THR A 81 -5.42 -11.03 2.06
N GLN A 82 -4.14 -10.86 1.72
CA GLN A 82 -3.03 -11.47 2.45
C GLN A 82 -2.95 -11.01 3.91
N VAL A 83 -3.05 -9.70 4.14
CA VAL A 83 -2.96 -9.14 5.50
C VAL A 83 -4.16 -9.58 6.35
N ARG A 84 -5.37 -9.56 5.78
CA ARG A 84 -6.58 -10.06 6.44
C ARG A 84 -6.42 -11.52 6.91
N GLY A 85 -5.96 -12.42 6.03
CA GLY A 85 -5.79 -13.83 6.39
C GLY A 85 -4.68 -14.07 7.43
N SER A 86 -3.70 -13.16 7.51
CA SER A 86 -2.64 -13.23 8.53
C SER A 86 -3.17 -12.88 9.93
N ASP A 87 -4.10 -11.94 10.03
CA ASP A 87 -4.73 -11.56 11.31
C ASP A 87 -5.68 -12.67 11.80
N GLU A 88 -6.44 -13.31 10.90
CA GLU A 88 -7.33 -14.43 11.23
C GLU A 88 -6.58 -15.67 11.72
N SER A 89 -5.31 -15.84 11.33
CA SER A 89 -4.47 -16.97 11.74
C SER A 89 -3.74 -16.73 13.08
N ALA A 90 -3.79 -15.51 13.62
CA ALA A 90 -3.06 -15.10 14.82
C ALA A 90 -3.95 -15.03 16.09
N GLY A 91 -5.27 -15.23 15.95
CA GLY A 91 -6.25 -15.26 17.05
C GLY A 91 -6.82 -16.64 17.28
#